data_AF-A0AA41S4I6-F1
#
_entry.id   AF-A0AA41S4I6-F1
#
_cell.length_a   1.000
_cell.length_b   1.000
_cell.length_c   1.000
_cell.angle_alpha   90.00
_cell.angle_beta   90.00
_cell.angle_gamma   90.00
#
_symmetry.space_group_name_H-M   'P 1'
#
loop_
_entity.id
_entity.type
_entity.pdbx_description
1 polymer ?
#
loop_
_entity_poly.entity_id
_entity_poly.type
_entity_poly.pdbx_seq_one_letter_code
_entity_poly.pdbx_strand_id
1 'polypeptide(L)'
;MDSKAESLKKRGGMHIFTSIDGLSKRFIDLCLEEIGREGYCGASLKVPSWRRIKEALNNEFRQSLPYDLDQKALKNHWDALRKKYAVWRTIAGVNGYNNGTTGKLDWPESKWEEVIK
;
A
#
# COMPACT_ATOMS: atom_id res chain seq x y z
N MET A 1 -25.40 -18.25 11.19
CA MET A 1 -25.28 -17.15 10.20
C MET A 1 -23.80 -16.76 10.07
N ASP A 2 -22.90 -17.75 9.97
CA ASP A 2 -21.48 -17.54 10.35
C ASP A 2 -20.48 -18.10 9.33
N SER A 3 -20.92 -18.39 8.11
CA SER A 3 -20.06 -19.04 7.11
C SER A 3 -19.17 -18.05 6.33
N LYS A 4 -19.55 -16.76 6.27
CA LYS A 4 -18.82 -15.73 5.52
C LYS A 4 -17.64 -15.15 6.30
N ALA A 5 -17.74 -15.06 7.63
CA ALA A 5 -16.64 -14.59 8.49
C ALA A 5 -15.52 -15.64 8.62
N GLU A 6 -15.89 -16.93 8.65
CA GLU A 6 -14.95 -18.04 8.72
C GLU A 6 -14.17 -18.24 7.40
N SER A 7 -14.81 -17.99 6.25
CA SER A 7 -14.18 -18.16 4.92
C SER A 7 -13.15 -17.07 4.60
N LEU A 8 -13.31 -15.87 5.17
CA LEU A 8 -12.35 -14.77 5.04
C LEU A 8 -11.08 -15.00 5.88
N LYS A 9 -11.16 -15.77 6.98
CA LYS A 9 -10.00 -16.14 7.81
C LYS A 9 -9.04 -17.12 7.11
N LYS A 10 -9.52 -17.88 6.11
CA LYS A 10 -8.76 -18.95 5.42
C LYS A 10 -7.93 -18.50 4.21
N ARG A 11 -8.00 -17.23 3.79
CA ARG A 11 -7.19 -16.69 2.69
C ARG A 11 -6.26 -15.60 3.24
N GLY A 12 -5.08 -16.01 3.70
CA GLY A 12 -3.93 -15.13 3.99
C GLY A 12 -4.25 -13.80 4.67
N GLY A 13 -4.29 -13.81 6.01
CA GLY A 13 -4.21 -12.64 6.91
C GLY A 13 -4.89 -11.35 6.41
N MET A 14 -6.09 -11.06 6.91
CA MET A 14 -6.82 -9.81 6.66
C MET A 14 -5.88 -8.58 6.63
N HIS A 15 -5.68 -8.01 5.44
CA HIS A 15 -4.87 -6.81 5.30
C HIS A 15 -5.73 -5.60 5.73
N ILE A 16 -5.48 -5.10 6.93
CA ILE A 16 -6.32 -4.11 7.62
C ILE A 16 -6.60 -2.86 6.76
N PHE A 17 -5.58 -2.37 6.04
CA PHE A 17 -5.69 -1.19 5.18
C PHE A 17 -6.61 -1.35 3.98
N THR A 18 -6.85 -2.58 3.51
CA THR A 18 -7.76 -2.85 2.38
C THR A 18 -9.12 -3.36 2.83
N SER A 19 -9.29 -3.64 4.12
CA SER A 19 -10.50 -4.22 4.69
C SER A 19 -11.37 -3.19 5.42
N ILE A 20 -10.80 -2.03 5.75
CA ILE A 20 -11.51 -0.90 6.35
C ILE A 20 -11.65 0.18 5.28
N ASP A 21 -12.90 0.54 4.99
CA ASP A 21 -13.23 1.56 3.99
C ASP A 21 -12.58 2.90 4.34
N GLY A 22 -11.96 3.53 3.35
CA GLY A 22 -11.33 4.84 3.49
C GLY A 22 -9.96 4.82 4.20
N LEU A 23 -9.59 3.78 4.96
CA LEU A 23 -8.35 3.75 5.74
C LEU A 23 -7.11 3.90 4.87
N SER A 24 -7.00 3.15 3.75
CA SER A 24 -5.85 3.28 2.86
C SER A 24 -5.77 4.65 2.18
N LYS A 25 -6.91 5.25 1.81
CA LYS A 25 -6.93 6.59 1.21
C LYS A 25 -6.42 7.62 2.23
N ARG A 26 -6.97 7.58 3.45
CA ARG A 26 -6.60 8.53 4.51
C ARG A 26 -5.14 8.39 4.94
N PHE A 27 -4.63 7.16 4.99
CA PHE A 27 -3.20 6.91 5.18
C PHE A 27 -2.33 7.61 4.13
N ILE A 28 -2.69 7.49 2.84
CA ILE A 28 -1.96 8.15 1.74
C ILE A 28 -2.04 9.68 1.89
N ASP A 29 -3.23 10.23 2.16
CA ASP A 29 -3.43 11.67 2.38
C ASP A 29 -2.50 12.18 3.49
N LEU A 30 -2.47 11.51 4.65
CA LEU A 30 -1.61 11.85 5.78
C LEU A 30 -0.11 11.72 5.45
N CYS A 31 0.29 10.72 4.67
CA CYS A 31 1.67 10.61 4.20
C CYS A 31 2.08 11.82 3.33
N LEU A 32 1.20 12.28 2.44
CA LEU A 32 1.45 13.45 1.60
C LEU A 32 1.52 14.75 2.43
N GLU A 33 0.61 14.91 3.40
CA GLU A 33 0.64 16.03 4.35
C GLU A 33 1.97 16.08 5.12
N GLU A 34 2.43 14.93 5.64
CA GLU A 34 3.70 14.83 6.38
C GLU A 34 4.93 15.06 5.50
N ILE A 35 4.90 14.61 4.23
CA ILE A 35 5.95 14.94 3.25
C ILE A 35 5.99 16.45 3.00
N GLY A 36 4.84 17.11 2.84
CA GLY A 36 4.78 18.56 2.65
C GLY A 36 5.26 19.33 3.88
N ARG A 37 5.01 18.81 5.07
CA ARG A 37 5.37 19.44 6.36
C ARG A 37 6.84 19.27 6.72
N GLU A 38 7.36 18.06 6.62
CA GLU A 38 8.67 17.68 7.17
C GLU A 38 9.68 17.24 6.11
N GLY A 39 9.23 17.02 4.86
CA GLY A 39 9.99 16.29 3.86
C GLY A 39 10.07 14.79 4.18
N TYR A 40 10.92 14.08 3.44
CA TYR A 40 11.16 12.64 3.64
C TYR A 40 12.67 12.35 3.76
N CYS A 41 13.01 11.22 4.39
CA CYS A 41 14.37 10.73 4.56
C CYS A 41 14.61 9.58 3.58
N GLY A 42 15.24 9.89 2.43
CA GLY A 42 15.53 8.91 1.40
C GLY A 42 14.27 8.28 0.80
N ALA A 43 13.96 7.04 1.19
CA ALA A 43 12.78 6.30 0.72
C ALA A 43 11.64 6.22 1.76
N SER A 44 11.77 6.89 2.91
CA SER A 44 10.85 6.78 4.05
C SER A 44 10.48 8.13 4.65
N LEU A 45 9.39 8.18 5.43
CA LEU A 45 9.03 9.36 6.22
C LEU A 45 9.94 9.50 7.46
N LYS A 46 10.03 10.72 8.00
CA LYS A 46 10.74 10.96 9.25
C LYS A 46 10.05 10.28 10.44
N VAL A 47 10.81 9.95 11.48
CA VAL A 47 10.31 9.34 12.73
C VAL A 47 9.10 10.08 13.34
N PRO A 48 9.11 11.42 13.51
CA PRO A 48 7.95 12.13 14.05
C PRO A 48 6.69 12.02 13.16
N SER A 49 6.84 11.91 11.84
CA SER A 49 5.73 11.73 10.92
C SER A 49 4.99 10.42 11.16
N TRP A 50 5.72 9.31 11.36
CA TRP A 50 5.11 8.01 11.66
C TRP A 50 4.27 8.05 12.92
N ARG A 51 4.75 8.74 13.96
CA ARG A 51 4.00 8.90 15.22
C ARG A 51 2.69 9.65 14.98
N ARG A 52 2.72 10.79 14.28
CA ARG A 52 1.53 11.61 14.01
C ARG A 52 0.51 10.89 13.14
N ILE A 53 0.96 10.19 12.10
CA ILE A 53 0.07 9.38 11.23
C ILE A 53 -0.61 8.29 12.05
N LYS A 54 0.15 7.60 12.90
CA LYS A 54 -0.39 6.54 13.77
C LYS A 54 -1.46 7.07 14.72
N GLU A 55 -1.19 8.19 15.39
CA GLU A 55 -2.13 8.84 16.30
C GLU A 55 -3.40 9.28 15.57
N ALA A 56 -3.27 9.94 14.40
CA ALA A 56 -4.41 10.35 13.59
C ALA A 56 -5.29 9.17 13.18
N LEU A 57 -4.71 8.10 12.63
CA LEU A 57 -5.47 6.94 12.16
C LEU A 57 -6.14 6.17 13.29
N ASN A 58 -5.45 5.95 14.42
CA ASN A 58 -6.04 5.24 15.56
C ASN A 58 -7.16 6.06 16.21
N ASN A 59 -7.10 7.39 16.16
CA ASN A 59 -8.18 8.25 16.64
C ASN A 59 -9.36 8.28 15.66
N GLU A 60 -9.10 8.55 14.37
CA GLU A 60 -10.13 8.70 13.33
C GLU A 60 -10.89 7.38 13.07
N PHE A 61 -10.20 6.23 13.10
CA PHE A 61 -10.78 4.92 12.76
C PHE A 61 -10.98 4.01 13.98
N ARG A 62 -10.91 4.55 15.21
CA ARG A 62 -10.95 3.77 16.46
C ARG A 62 -12.09 2.75 16.53
N GLN A 63 -13.27 3.11 16.03
CA GLN A 63 -14.47 2.26 16.09
C GLN A 63 -14.47 1.16 15.03
N SER A 64 -13.72 1.33 13.94
CA SER A 64 -13.63 0.36 12.83
C SER A 64 -12.40 -0.53 12.93
N LEU A 65 -11.37 -0.06 13.65
CA LEU A 65 -10.13 -0.81 13.86
C LEU A 65 -10.34 -1.92 14.90
N PRO A 66 -9.98 -3.18 14.57
CA PRO A 66 -9.99 -4.26 15.56
C PRO A 66 -8.90 -4.10 16.63
N TYR A 67 -7.89 -3.28 16.37
CA TYR A 67 -6.79 -2.93 17.28
C TYR A 67 -6.07 -1.66 16.80
N ASP A 68 -5.36 -1.00 17.70
CA ASP A 68 -4.52 0.15 17.36
C ASP A 68 -3.40 -0.26 16.38
N LEU A 69 -3.27 0.50 15.30
CA LEU A 69 -2.16 0.38 14.37
C LEU A 69 -0.85 0.74 15.09
N ASP A 70 0.18 -0.05 14.85
CA ASP A 70 1.54 0.27 15.25
C ASP A 70 2.35 0.86 14.08
N GLN A 71 3.52 1.42 14.37
CA GLN A 71 4.39 1.99 13.33
C GLN A 71 4.87 0.93 12.32
N LYS A 72 4.94 -0.34 12.73
CA LYS A 72 5.36 -1.44 11.84
C LYS A 72 4.30 -1.70 10.76
N ALA A 73 3.02 -1.72 11.13
CA ALA A 73 1.90 -1.85 10.20
C ALA A 73 1.88 -0.70 9.19
N LEU A 74 2.10 0.54 9.64
CA LEU A 74 2.20 1.71 8.76
C LEU A 74 3.34 1.58 7.73
N LYS A 75 4.54 1.20 8.19
CA LYS A 75 5.72 1.05 7.32
C LYS A 75 5.55 -0.09 6.32
N ASN A 76 4.99 -1.22 6.75
CA ASN A 76 4.72 -2.34 5.85
C ASN A 76 3.74 -1.94 4.74
N HIS A 77 2.70 -1.17 5.06
CA HIS A 77 1.75 -0.67 4.07
C HIS A 77 2.39 0.35 3.12
N TRP A 78 3.21 1.27 3.65
CA TRP A 78 4.02 2.19 2.85
C TRP A 78 4.90 1.46 1.83
N ASP A 79 5.65 0.45 2.29
CA ASP A 79 6.54 -0.34 1.44
C ASP A 79 5.75 -1.10 0.37
N ALA A 80 4.60 -1.69 0.74
CA ALA A 80 3.72 -2.36 -0.21
C ALA A 80 3.18 -1.42 -1.31
N LEU A 81 2.75 -0.20 -0.94
CA LEU A 81 2.31 0.81 -1.91
C LEU A 81 3.46 1.26 -2.82
N ARG A 82 4.64 1.50 -2.23
CA ARG A 82 5.83 1.91 -2.99
C ARG A 82 6.28 0.85 -3.98
N LYS A 83 6.26 -0.43 -3.59
CA LYS A 83 6.56 -1.56 -4.49
C LYS A 83 5.59 -1.60 -5.68
N LYS A 84 4.28 -1.50 -5.42
CA LYS A 84 3.27 -1.44 -6.48
C LYS A 84 3.50 -0.26 -7.43
N TYR A 85 3.80 0.92 -6.88
CA TYR A 85 4.10 2.08 -7.70
C TYR A 85 5.37 1.90 -8.54
N ALA A 86 6.43 1.31 -7.98
CA ALA A 86 7.66 1.02 -8.71
C ALA A 86 7.43 0.05 -9.88
N VAL A 87 6.66 -1.03 -9.65
CA VAL A 87 6.22 -1.98 -10.69
C VAL A 87 5.51 -1.23 -11.82
N TRP A 88 4.49 -0.43 -11.47
CA TRP A 88 3.70 0.31 -12.47
C TRP A 88 4.51 1.36 -13.21
N ARG A 89 5.42 2.07 -12.53
CA ARG A 89 6.33 3.03 -13.18
C ARG A 89 7.25 2.33 -14.18
N THR A 90 7.78 1.15 -13.83
CA THR A 90 8.61 0.36 -14.75
C THR A 90 7.79 -0.05 -15.97
N ILE A 91 6.62 -0.66 -15.76
CA ILE A 91 5.70 -1.07 -16.83
C ILE A 91 5.36 0.11 -17.76
N ALA A 92 4.96 1.26 -17.20
CA ALA A 92 4.58 2.43 -17.98
C ALA A 92 5.75 3.09 -18.73
N GLY A 93 6.98 2.92 -18.23
CA GLY A 93 8.19 3.45 -18.86
C GLY A 93 8.76 2.56 -19.98
N VAL A 94 8.27 1.33 -20.14
CA VAL A 94 8.75 0.42 -21.17
C VAL A 94 8.06 0.72 -22.50
N ASN A 95 8.79 1.41 -23.38
CA ASN A 95 8.39 1.61 -24.77
C ASN A 95 8.85 0.41 -25.63
N GLY A 96 8.01 -0.06 -26.56
CA GLY A 96 8.39 -1.06 -27.58
C GLY A 96 8.02 -2.53 -27.29
N TYR A 97 7.46 -2.84 -26.12
CA TYR A 97 6.99 -4.19 -25.76
C TYR A 97 5.46 -4.31 -25.70
N ASN A 98 4.77 -3.25 -26.09
CA ASN A 98 3.31 -3.25 -26.19
C ASN A 98 2.91 -3.87 -27.52
N ASN A 99 2.09 -4.92 -27.45
CA ASN A 99 1.41 -5.43 -28.62
C ASN A 99 0.38 -4.40 -29.09
N GLY A 100 0.63 -3.77 -30.24
CA GLY A 100 -0.24 -2.72 -30.79
C GLY A 100 -1.67 -3.18 -31.08
N THR A 101 -1.91 -4.49 -31.17
CA THR A 101 -3.22 -5.09 -31.46
C THR A 101 -3.98 -5.45 -30.18
N THR A 102 -3.30 -5.92 -29.13
CA THR A 102 -3.95 -6.39 -27.89
C THR A 102 -3.86 -5.40 -26.73
N GLY A 103 -2.98 -4.40 -26.80
CA GLY A 103 -2.72 -3.45 -25.72
C GLY A 103 -2.03 -4.08 -24.50
N LYS A 104 -1.46 -5.28 -24.64
CA LYS A 104 -0.78 -6.02 -23.58
C LYS A 104 0.75 -5.92 -23.72
N LEU A 105 1.45 -6.10 -22.60
CA LEU A 105 2.89 -6.31 -22.59
C LEU A 105 3.20 -7.76 -22.98
N ASP A 106 3.94 -7.95 -24.06
CA ASP A 106 4.43 -9.27 -24.50
C ASP A 106 5.81 -9.56 -23.85
N TRP A 107 5.88 -9.46 -22.51
CA TRP A 107 7.11 -9.75 -21.77
C TRP A 107 7.29 -11.27 -21.57
N PRO A 108 8.51 -11.80 -21.72
CA PRO A 108 8.81 -13.15 -21.26
C PRO A 108 8.68 -13.24 -19.73
N GLU A 109 8.41 -14.44 -19.20
CA GLU A 109 8.22 -14.67 -17.75
C GLU A 109 9.40 -14.15 -16.92
N SER A 110 10.64 -14.30 -17.40
CA SER A 110 11.84 -13.79 -16.75
C SER A 110 11.79 -12.26 -16.50
N LYS A 111 11.16 -11.49 -17.39
CA LYS A 111 10.99 -10.05 -17.22
C LYS A 111 9.95 -9.72 -16.15
N TRP A 112 8.90 -10.54 -16.01
CA TRP A 112 7.92 -10.39 -14.94
C TRP A 112 8.55 -10.67 -13.57
N GLU A 113 9.39 -11.69 -13.44
CA GLU A 113 10.15 -12.00 -12.22
C GLU A 113 11.13 -10.89 -11.80
N GLU A 114 11.72 -10.18 -12.77
CA GLU A 114 12.56 -9.00 -12.48
C GLU A 114 11.76 -7.85 -11.87
N VAL A 115 10.52 -7.66 -12.32
CA VAL A 115 9.71 -6.47 -12.00
C VAL A 115 8.82 -6.68 -10.77
N ILE A 116 8.23 -7.86 -10.59
CA ILE A 116 7.15 -8.13 -9.60
C ILE A 116 7.67 -8.58 -8.20
N LYS A 117 8.98 -8.54 -7.94
CA LYS A 117 9.60 -8.99 -6.66
C LYS A 117 8.93 -8.52 -5.35
#